data_AF-A0A973UKZ6-F1
#
_entry.id   AF-A0A973UKZ6-F1
#
_cell.length_a   1.000
_cell.length_b   1.000
_cell.length_c   1.000
_cell.angle_alpha   90.00
_cell.angle_beta   90.00
_cell.angle_gamma   90.00
#
_symmetry.space_group_name_H-M   'P 1'
#
loop_
_entity.id
_entity.type
_entity.pdbx_description
1 polymer ?
#
loop_
_entity_poly.entity_id
_entity_poly.type
_entity_poly.pdbx_seq_one_letter_code
_entity_poly.pdbx_strand_id
1 'polypeptide(L)'
;MVEIKTFEEGPESGRLAALRVPMDVSPGGEVWFFDMRQGAIPMELDYPAYLENLLVTKGVIGWQYLYCAPEDCGMGFFPIVDGLTEMLDVFPRLFPAHDYTDLRARLEARL
;
A
#
# COMPACT_ATOMS: atom_id res chain seq x y z
N MET A 1 17.02 22.32 5.55
CA MET A 1 16.94 22.53 4.08
C MET A 1 16.08 21.41 3.52
N VAL A 2 15.24 21.69 2.53
CA VAL A 2 14.26 20.75 1.99
C VAL A 2 14.72 20.25 0.62
N GLU A 3 14.60 18.94 0.36
CA GLU A 3 14.90 18.29 -0.92
C GLU A 3 13.59 18.06 -1.71
N ILE A 4 13.57 18.30 -3.03
CA ILE A 4 12.45 17.94 -3.92
C ILE A 4 12.92 16.82 -4.88
N LYS A 5 12.30 15.64 -4.84
CA LYS A 5 12.49 14.52 -5.80
C LYS A 5 11.36 14.53 -6.81
N THR A 6 11.51 14.08 -8.05
CA THR A 6 10.41 13.96 -9.04
C THR A 6 9.86 12.51 -9.07
N PHE A 7 8.56 12.25 -9.33
CA PHE A 7 7.97 10.89 -9.43
C PHE A 7 7.10 10.59 -10.67
N GLU A 8 6.76 11.59 -11.51
CA GLU A 8 6.04 11.37 -12.77
C GLU A 8 6.55 12.39 -13.79
N GLU A 9 6.51 12.10 -15.09
CA GLU A 9 6.70 13.12 -16.13
C GLU A 9 5.63 12.97 -17.21
N GLY A 10 5.02 14.09 -17.58
CA GLY A 10 4.02 14.14 -18.65
C GLY A 10 4.66 14.01 -20.04
N PRO A 11 4.18 13.14 -20.94
CA PRO A 11 4.79 12.89 -22.24
C PRO A 11 4.98 14.16 -23.07
N GLU A 12 6.21 14.38 -23.56
CA GLU A 12 6.61 15.50 -24.46
C GLU A 12 6.29 16.92 -23.95
N SER A 13 6.02 17.08 -22.65
CA SER A 13 5.48 18.31 -22.08
C SER A 13 6.47 19.12 -21.23
N GLY A 14 7.57 18.49 -20.79
CA GLY A 14 8.49 19.06 -19.80
C GLY A 14 7.86 19.23 -18.40
N ARG A 15 6.73 18.58 -18.13
CA ARG A 15 6.03 18.63 -16.83
C ARG A 15 6.45 17.46 -15.96
N LEU A 16 7.07 17.74 -14.82
CA LEU A 16 7.46 16.74 -13.81
C LEU A 16 6.48 16.78 -12.61
N ALA A 17 6.12 15.61 -12.04
CA ALA A 17 5.60 15.44 -10.69
C ALA A 17 6.73 15.09 -9.72
N ALA A 18 6.54 15.29 -8.40
CA ALA A 18 7.62 15.28 -7.41
C ALA A 18 7.28 14.97 -5.94
N LEU A 19 8.14 14.17 -5.28
CA LEU A 19 8.22 13.82 -3.86
C LEU A 19 9.25 14.69 -3.11
N ARG A 20 8.80 15.60 -2.27
CA ARG A 20 9.69 16.42 -1.42
C ARG A 20 10.08 15.66 -0.13
N VAL A 21 11.38 15.52 0.16
CA VAL A 21 11.90 14.74 1.29
C VAL A 21 12.57 15.66 2.34
N PRO A 22 12.12 15.61 3.61
CA PRO A 22 12.80 16.28 4.73
C PRO A 22 14.07 15.52 5.16
N MET A 23 15.17 16.24 5.44
CA MET A 23 16.50 15.69 5.76
C MET A 23 16.68 15.28 7.24
N ASP A 24 15.62 15.33 8.05
CA ASP A 24 15.62 15.09 9.50
C ASP A 24 14.84 13.82 9.93
N VAL A 25 14.57 12.91 8.98
CA VAL A 25 13.80 11.67 9.24
C VAL A 25 14.72 10.44 9.18
N SER A 26 14.63 9.59 10.20
CA SER A 26 15.34 8.30 10.37
C SER A 26 15.19 7.36 9.16
N PRO A 27 16.12 6.40 8.94
CA PRO A 27 16.17 5.58 7.73
C PRO A 27 14.92 4.70 7.63
N GLY A 28 14.20 4.78 6.50
CA GLY A 28 13.04 3.92 6.21
C GLY A 28 11.67 4.56 6.40
N GLY A 29 11.56 5.89 6.23
CA GLY A 29 10.35 6.72 6.29
C GLY A 29 9.04 5.95 6.43
N GLU A 30 8.50 5.96 7.66
CA GLU A 30 7.25 5.30 8.01
C GLU A 30 6.16 5.61 6.99
N VAL A 31 5.54 4.58 6.46
CA VAL A 31 4.36 4.74 5.62
C VAL A 31 3.14 4.67 6.51
N TRP A 32 2.23 5.63 6.35
CA TRP A 32 0.99 5.68 7.09
C TRP A 32 -0.16 5.56 6.10
N PHE A 33 -1.08 4.65 6.37
CA PHE A 33 -2.34 4.51 5.64
C PHE A 33 -3.41 5.34 6.35
N PHE A 34 -4.18 6.12 5.61
CA PHE A 34 -5.26 6.91 6.19
C PHE A 34 -6.62 6.36 5.75
N ASP A 35 -7.44 5.96 6.72
CA ASP A 35 -8.82 5.56 6.52
C ASP A 35 -9.77 6.50 7.28
N MET A 36 -10.89 6.87 6.67
CA MET A 36 -11.83 7.84 7.25
C MET A 36 -12.52 7.36 8.53
N ARG A 37 -12.58 6.05 8.77
CA ARG A 37 -13.22 5.44 9.95
C ARG A 37 -12.21 5.16 11.07
N GLN A 38 -10.91 5.21 10.79
CA GLN A 38 -9.84 4.79 11.72
C GLN A 38 -8.74 5.83 11.93
N GLY A 39 -8.63 6.82 11.04
CA GLY A 39 -7.55 7.79 11.05
C GLY A 39 -6.28 7.27 10.38
N ALA A 40 -5.14 7.81 10.79
CA ALA A 40 -3.84 7.40 10.28
C ALA A 40 -3.37 6.14 11.02
N ILE A 41 -3.09 5.08 10.26
CA ILE A 41 -2.67 3.77 10.74
C ILE A 41 -1.23 3.55 10.24
N PRO A 42 -0.27 3.25 11.12
CA PRO A 42 1.08 2.93 10.69
C PRO A 42 1.06 1.64 9.88
N MET A 43 1.79 1.64 8.76
CA MET A 43 1.98 0.44 7.97
C MET A 43 3.28 -0.25 8.37
N GLU A 44 3.27 -1.58 8.32
CA GLU A 44 4.44 -2.45 8.39
C GLU A 44 5.24 -2.41 7.07
N LEU A 45 5.33 -1.24 6.44
CA LEU A 45 6.03 -1.00 5.19
C LEU A 45 6.83 0.30 5.27
N ASP A 46 8.00 0.28 4.65
CA ASP A 46 8.66 1.49 4.20
C ASP A 46 8.13 1.90 2.81
N TYR A 47 8.50 3.10 2.35
CA TYR A 47 8.00 3.64 1.09
C TYR A 47 8.32 2.75 -0.14
N PRO A 48 9.53 2.16 -0.28
CA PRO A 48 9.80 1.18 -1.33
C PRO A 48 8.86 -0.03 -1.29
N ALA A 49 8.70 -0.66 -0.12
CA ALA A 49 7.83 -1.82 0.02
C ALA A 49 6.36 -1.47 -0.24
N TYR A 50 5.93 -0.23 0.06
CA TYR A 50 4.63 0.28 -0.35
C TYR A 50 4.44 0.28 -1.88
N LEU A 51 5.43 0.78 -2.63
CA LEU A 51 5.35 0.82 -4.10
C LEU A 51 5.37 -0.58 -4.72
N GLU A 52 6.15 -1.51 -4.18
CA GLU A 52 6.17 -2.91 -4.65
C GLU A 52 4.81 -3.57 -4.43
N ASN A 53 4.22 -3.39 -3.24
CA ASN A 53 2.92 -3.97 -2.93
C ASN A 53 1.78 -3.30 -3.70
N LEU A 54 1.87 -2.00 -4.00
CA LEU A 54 0.94 -1.34 -4.92
C LEU A 54 0.94 -2.03 -6.30
N LEU A 55 2.11 -2.44 -6.80
CA LEU A 55 2.21 -3.15 -8.08
C LEU A 55 1.69 -4.59 -8.01
N VAL A 56 1.91 -5.32 -6.90
CA VAL A 56 1.40 -6.69 -6.75
C VAL A 56 -0.13 -6.71 -6.63
N THR A 57 -0.66 -5.78 -5.84
CA THR A 57 -2.10 -5.64 -5.55
C THR A 57 -2.85 -4.86 -6.63
N LYS A 58 -2.13 -4.29 -7.61
CA LYS A 58 -2.68 -3.45 -8.69
C LYS A 58 -3.54 -2.29 -8.14
N GLY A 59 -3.31 -1.88 -6.90
CA GLY A 59 -4.11 -0.85 -6.22
C GLY A 59 -5.54 -1.28 -5.87
N VAL A 60 -5.82 -2.58 -5.69
CA VAL A 60 -7.13 -3.05 -5.22
C VAL A 60 -7.53 -2.34 -3.93
N ILE A 61 -8.78 -1.89 -3.87
CA ILE A 61 -9.28 -1.09 -2.74
C ILE A 61 -9.02 -1.81 -1.42
N GLY A 62 -8.38 -1.11 -0.48
CA GLY A 62 -8.14 -1.60 0.88
C GLY A 62 -6.92 -2.51 1.03
N TRP A 63 -6.11 -2.73 -0.01
CA TRP A 63 -4.92 -3.59 0.11
C TRP A 63 -3.95 -3.15 1.22
N GLN A 64 -3.93 -1.86 1.55
CA GLN A 64 -3.10 -1.30 2.62
C GLN A 64 -3.40 -1.91 3.99
N TYR A 65 -4.64 -2.33 4.23
CA TYR A 65 -5.01 -3.00 5.49
C TYR A 65 -4.23 -4.29 5.73
N LEU A 66 -3.82 -5.00 4.67
CA LEU A 66 -2.99 -6.21 4.78
C LEU A 66 -1.61 -5.92 5.40
N TYR A 67 -1.21 -4.65 5.43
CA TYR A 67 0.05 -4.18 5.98
C TYR A 67 -0.13 -3.25 7.19
N CYS A 68 -1.34 -3.15 7.75
CA CYS A 68 -1.58 -2.49 9.04
C CYS A 68 -1.71 -3.55 10.13
N ALA A 69 -1.30 -3.31 11.37
CA ALA A 69 -1.49 -4.29 12.45
C ALA A 69 -2.97 -4.73 12.55
N PRO A 70 -3.28 -6.04 12.74
CA PRO A 70 -4.67 -6.52 12.76
C PRO A 70 -5.57 -5.80 13.76
N GLU A 71 -5.03 -5.51 14.95
CA GLU A 71 -5.70 -4.76 16.02
C GLU A 71 -6.10 -3.33 15.61
N ASP A 72 -5.40 -2.74 14.65
CA ASP A 72 -5.65 -1.37 14.19
C ASP A 72 -6.67 -1.32 13.04
N CYS A 73 -6.95 -2.44 12.34
CA CYS A 73 -7.75 -2.50 11.12
C CYS A 73 -9.26 -2.26 11.31
N GLY A 74 -9.77 -2.38 12.54
CA GLY A 74 -11.11 -1.94 12.98
C GLY A 74 -12.31 -2.20 12.04
N MET A 75 -13.33 -1.33 12.14
CA MET A 75 -14.59 -1.46 11.38
C MET A 75 -14.46 -1.10 9.89
N GLY A 76 -13.37 -0.46 9.48
CA GLY A 76 -13.16 -0.08 8.07
C GLY A 76 -12.70 -1.25 7.19
N PHE A 77 -12.12 -2.29 7.79
CA PHE A 77 -11.62 -3.46 7.08
C PHE A 77 -12.73 -4.41 6.62
N PHE A 78 -13.71 -4.73 7.48
CA PHE A 78 -14.75 -5.73 7.16
C PHE A 78 -15.47 -5.51 5.82
N PRO A 79 -15.84 -4.27 5.44
CA PRO A 79 -16.53 -4.04 4.17
C PRO A 79 -15.68 -4.28 2.92
N ILE A 80 -14.35 -4.40 3.04
CA ILE A 80 -13.43 -4.60 1.90
C ILE A 80 -12.86 -6.02 1.81
N VAL A 81 -13.16 -6.89 2.79
CA VAL A 81 -12.70 -8.29 2.83
C VAL A 81 -13.10 -9.07 1.59
N ASP A 82 -14.36 -8.94 1.13
CA ASP A 82 -14.84 -9.68 -0.04
C ASP A 82 -14.04 -9.33 -1.30
N GLY A 83 -13.72 -8.04 -1.48
CA GLY A 83 -12.91 -7.56 -2.61
C GLY A 83 -11.46 -8.04 -2.54
N LEU A 84 -10.86 -8.06 -1.34
CA LEU A 84 -9.52 -8.62 -1.14
C LEU A 84 -9.48 -10.13 -1.37
N THR A 85 -10.52 -10.84 -0.94
CA THR A 85 -10.66 -12.28 -1.17
C THR A 85 -10.76 -12.58 -2.65
N GLU A 86 -11.65 -11.87 -3.36
CA GLU A 86 -11.81 -12.01 -4.81
C GLU A 86 -10.50 -11.70 -5.56
N MET A 87 -9.81 -10.61 -5.19
CA MET A 87 -8.49 -10.29 -5.73
C MET A 87 -7.54 -11.49 -5.57
N LEU A 88 -7.41 -12.04 -4.37
CA LEU A 88 -6.48 -13.13 -4.10
C LEU A 88 -6.84 -14.41 -4.86
N ASP A 89 -8.10 -14.62 -5.23
CA ASP A 89 -8.53 -15.78 -6.02
C ASP A 89 -8.40 -15.57 -7.54
N VAL A 90 -8.51 -14.33 -8.01
CA VAL A 90 -8.40 -13.98 -9.44
C VAL A 90 -6.96 -13.73 -9.86
N PHE A 91 -6.20 -12.98 -9.07
CA PHE A 91 -4.89 -12.47 -9.45
C PHE A 91 -3.83 -13.55 -9.69
N PRO A 92 -3.76 -14.67 -8.94
CA PRO A 92 -2.84 -15.76 -9.27
C PRO A 92 -3.04 -16.33 -10.68
N ARG A 93 -4.25 -16.22 -11.25
CA ARG A 93 -4.54 -16.65 -12.63
C ARG A 93 -4.18 -15.59 -13.66
N LEU A 94 -4.43 -14.31 -13.36
CA LEU A 94 -4.17 -13.20 -14.28
C LEU A 94 -2.70 -12.74 -14.27
N PHE A 95 -2.05 -12.83 -13.12
CA PHE A 95 -0.69 -12.38 -12.84
C PHE A 95 0.12 -13.47 -12.13
N PRO A 96 0.31 -14.65 -12.75
CA PRO A 96 0.92 -15.82 -12.11
C PRO A 96 2.40 -15.64 -11.73
N ALA A 97 3.02 -14.54 -12.14
CA ALA A 97 4.41 -14.21 -11.81
C ALA A 97 4.59 -13.66 -10.39
N HIS A 98 3.51 -13.28 -9.70
CA HIS A 98 3.56 -12.80 -8.33
C HIS A 98 3.20 -13.91 -7.33
N ASP A 99 3.89 -13.94 -6.21
CA ASP A 99 3.50 -14.76 -5.06
C ASP A 99 2.49 -14.00 -4.20
N TYR A 100 1.33 -14.62 -3.99
CA TYR A 100 0.23 -14.07 -3.20
C TYR A 100 0.13 -14.71 -1.80
N THR A 101 1.07 -15.58 -1.42
CA THR A 101 1.02 -16.34 -0.15
C THR A 101 1.06 -15.42 1.07
N ASP A 102 1.94 -14.41 1.08
CA ASP A 102 2.02 -13.42 2.17
C ASP A 102 0.71 -12.62 2.31
N LEU A 103 0.15 -12.16 1.19
CA LEU A 103 -1.11 -11.42 1.18
C LEU A 103 -2.29 -12.28 1.68
N ARG A 104 -2.30 -13.58 1.36
CA ARG A 104 -3.28 -14.54 1.90
C ARG A 104 -3.14 -14.71 3.41
N ALA A 105 -1.92 -14.92 3.90
CA ALA A 105 -1.66 -15.05 5.34
C ALA A 105 -2.04 -13.78 6.10
N ARG A 106 -1.76 -12.61 5.52
CA ARG A 106 -2.15 -11.31 6.09
C ARG A 106 -3.67 -11.13 6.11
N LEU A 107 -4.38 -11.52 5.05
CA LEU A 107 -5.84 -11.48 5.06
C LEU A 107 -6.39 -12.38 6.16
N GLU A 108 -5.93 -13.62 6.23
CA GLU A 108 -6.36 -14.61 7.24
C GLU A 108 -6.13 -14.14 8.69
N ALA A 109 -4.99 -13.50 8.97
CA ALA A 109 -4.69 -12.96 10.30
C ALA A 109 -5.64 -11.83 10.76
N ARG A 110 -6.52 -11.33 9.89
CA ARG A 110 -7.45 -10.21 10.14
C ARG A 110 -8.93 -10.63 10.06
N LEU A 111 -9.22 -11.90 9.77
CA LEU A 111 -10.56 -12.49 9.78
C LEU A 111 -10.87 -13.13 11.13
#